data_AF-F8MXZ1-F1
#
_entry.id   AF-F8MXZ1-F1
#
_cell.length_a   1.000
_cell.length_b   1.000
_cell.length_c   1.000
_cell.angle_alpha   90.00
_cell.angle_beta   90.00
_cell.angle_gamma   90.00
#
_symmetry.space_group_name_H-M   'P 1'
#
loop_
_entity.id
_entity.type
_entity.pdbx_description
1 polymer ?
#
loop_
_entity_poly.entity_id
_entity_poly.type
_entity_poly.pdbx_seq_one_letter_code
_entity_poly.pdbx_strand_id
1 'polypeptide(L)'
;IKTKFEVNADHFGNNRQKFGHITNRLAGKAAQALLPYLDSDHPDRLTTSDDLLKYLWEEYHDHSAYEKALAEFNDLEMKYGERFQIFKNTFQRLAGQCRRPRDQWKSDLRRKITKELRQA
;
A
#
# COMPACT_ATOMS: atom_id res chain seq x y z
N ILE A 1 7.71 -6.37 -4.44
CA ILE A 1 8.00 -7.48 -5.39
C ILE A 1 8.91 -7.00 -6.52
N LYS A 2 8.57 -5.91 -7.25
CA LYS A 2 9.41 -5.39 -8.36
C LYS A 2 10.88 -5.16 -7.99
N THR A 3 11.16 -4.48 -6.86
CA THR A 3 12.53 -4.29 -6.35
C THR A 3 13.29 -5.60 -6.09
N LYS A 4 12.59 -6.69 -5.73
CA LYS A 4 13.25 -8.00 -5.52
C LYS A 4 13.76 -8.57 -6.84
N PHE A 5 13.02 -8.36 -7.94
CA PHE A 5 13.44 -8.79 -9.26
C PHE A 5 14.57 -7.92 -9.84
N GLU A 6 14.60 -6.64 -9.47
CA GLU A 6 15.70 -5.74 -9.83
C GLU A 6 17.00 -6.10 -9.11
N VAL A 7 16.95 -6.32 -7.80
CA VAL A 7 18.15 -6.62 -6.98
C VAL A 7 18.68 -8.03 -7.23
N ASN A 8 17.79 -9.01 -7.51
CA ASN A 8 18.15 -10.40 -7.75
C ASN A 8 17.95 -10.79 -9.23
N ALA A 9 18.39 -9.93 -10.15
CA ALA A 9 18.20 -10.14 -11.58
C ALA A 9 18.87 -11.43 -12.10
N ASP A 10 19.95 -11.86 -11.43
CA ASP A 10 20.65 -13.12 -11.63
C ASP A 10 19.78 -14.36 -11.33
N HIS A 11 18.92 -14.27 -10.31
CA HIS A 11 17.98 -15.34 -9.93
C HIS A 11 16.63 -15.28 -10.66
N PHE A 12 16.24 -14.11 -11.17
CA PHE A 12 14.96 -13.87 -11.85
C PHE A 12 15.16 -13.36 -13.29
N GLY A 13 16.03 -14.04 -14.02
CA GLY A 13 16.45 -13.66 -15.37
C GLY A 13 15.37 -13.77 -16.45
N ASN A 14 14.25 -14.49 -16.19
CA ASN A 14 13.15 -14.59 -17.14
C ASN A 14 11.75 -14.49 -16.52
N ASN A 15 10.75 -14.25 -17.36
CA ASN A 15 9.36 -14.09 -16.93
C ASN A 15 8.79 -15.31 -16.22
N ARG A 16 9.18 -16.53 -16.61
CA ARG A 16 8.68 -17.76 -15.95
C ARG A 16 9.12 -17.82 -14.49
N GLN A 17 10.37 -17.45 -14.20
CA GLN A 17 10.88 -17.39 -12.82
C GLN A 17 10.16 -16.32 -12.00
N LYS A 18 9.94 -15.12 -12.57
CA LYS A 18 9.19 -14.03 -11.93
C LYS A 18 7.74 -14.43 -11.67
N PHE A 19 7.09 -15.02 -12.65
CA PHE A 19 5.70 -15.51 -12.57
C PHE A 19 5.56 -16.56 -11.47
N GLY A 20 6.39 -17.60 -11.51
CA GLY A 20 6.41 -18.64 -10.47
C GLY A 20 6.70 -18.11 -9.07
N HIS A 21 7.57 -17.10 -8.95
CA HIS A 21 7.82 -16.44 -7.67
C HIS A 21 6.58 -15.72 -7.14
N ILE A 22 5.86 -14.97 -7.99
CA ILE A 22 4.65 -14.26 -7.58
C ILE A 22 3.57 -15.26 -7.19
N THR A 23 3.30 -16.29 -8.01
CA THR A 23 2.27 -17.30 -7.71
C THR A 23 2.55 -18.03 -6.40
N ASN A 24 3.81 -18.39 -6.12
CA ASN A 24 4.20 -19.05 -4.86
C ASN A 24 4.06 -18.17 -3.62
N ARG A 25 3.93 -16.85 -3.80
CA ARG A 25 3.72 -15.89 -2.71
C ARG A 25 2.24 -15.61 -2.42
N LEU A 26 1.35 -16.09 -3.28
CA LEU A 26 -0.09 -15.96 -3.08
C LEU A 26 -0.56 -16.99 -2.06
N ALA A 27 -1.53 -16.58 -1.26
CA ALA A 27 -2.14 -17.44 -0.26
C ALA A 27 -3.61 -17.07 -0.07
N GLY A 28 -4.38 -18.01 0.51
CA GLY A 28 -5.79 -17.80 0.82
C GLY A 28 -6.63 -17.41 -0.40
N LYS A 29 -7.48 -16.40 -0.23
CA LYS A 29 -8.44 -15.96 -1.25
C LYS A 29 -7.78 -15.50 -2.55
N ALA A 30 -6.61 -14.85 -2.46
CA ALA A 30 -5.88 -14.38 -3.63
C ALA A 30 -5.35 -15.53 -4.50
N ALA A 31 -4.87 -16.61 -3.87
CA ALA A 31 -4.46 -17.80 -4.61
C ALA A 31 -5.65 -18.48 -5.28
N GLN A 32 -6.76 -18.63 -4.55
CA GLN A 32 -7.98 -19.28 -5.06
C GLN A 32 -8.60 -18.54 -6.24
N ALA A 33 -8.69 -17.19 -6.17
CA ALA A 33 -9.23 -16.36 -7.24
C ALA A 33 -8.40 -16.44 -8.53
N LEU A 34 -7.09 -16.69 -8.40
CA LEU A 34 -6.17 -16.75 -9.53
C LEU A 34 -6.14 -18.11 -10.24
N LEU A 35 -6.52 -19.21 -9.57
CA LEU A 35 -6.42 -20.56 -10.12
C LEU A 35 -6.97 -20.71 -11.55
N PRO A 36 -8.19 -20.23 -11.88
CA PRO A 36 -8.73 -20.40 -13.23
C PRO A 36 -7.87 -19.73 -14.31
N TYR A 37 -7.25 -18.60 -13.98
CA TYR A 37 -6.43 -17.83 -14.92
C TYR A 37 -5.01 -18.41 -15.10
N LEU A 38 -4.65 -19.44 -14.33
CA LEU A 38 -3.39 -20.17 -14.50
C LEU A 38 -3.54 -21.38 -15.44
N ASP A 39 -4.76 -21.85 -15.66
CA ASP A 39 -5.07 -23.01 -16.50
C ASP A 39 -4.73 -22.74 -17.97
N SER A 40 -4.23 -23.76 -18.66
CA SER A 40 -3.76 -23.62 -20.05
C SER A 40 -4.85 -23.26 -21.04
N ASP A 41 -6.09 -23.64 -20.72
CA ASP A 41 -7.23 -23.59 -21.64
C ASP A 41 -8.15 -22.40 -21.33
N HIS A 42 -7.79 -21.59 -20.33
CA HIS A 42 -8.55 -20.39 -19.97
C HIS A 42 -8.38 -19.30 -21.04
N PRO A 43 -9.47 -18.69 -21.56
CA PRO A 43 -9.38 -17.67 -22.61
C PRO A 43 -8.56 -16.45 -22.17
N ASP A 44 -8.69 -16.05 -20.90
CA ASP A 44 -7.96 -14.92 -20.30
C ASP A 44 -6.74 -15.36 -19.48
N ARG A 45 -6.07 -16.44 -19.90
CA ARG A 45 -4.92 -16.97 -19.16
C ARG A 45 -3.83 -15.92 -18.96
N LEU A 46 -3.35 -15.81 -17.72
CA LEU A 46 -2.20 -14.96 -17.37
C LEU A 46 -0.90 -15.68 -17.75
N THR A 47 -0.09 -15.05 -18.60
CA THR A 47 1.13 -15.68 -19.15
C THR A 47 2.42 -14.98 -18.71
N THR A 48 2.34 -13.71 -18.34
CA THR A 48 3.50 -12.93 -17.90
C THR A 48 3.39 -12.46 -16.45
N SER A 49 4.54 -12.21 -15.82
CA SER A 49 4.57 -11.66 -14.45
C SER A 49 3.94 -10.28 -14.36
N ASP A 50 3.94 -9.51 -15.45
CA ASP A 50 3.34 -8.19 -15.48
C ASP A 50 1.81 -8.28 -15.56
N ASP A 51 1.27 -9.20 -16.36
CA ASP A 51 -0.18 -9.47 -16.39
C ASP A 51 -0.69 -9.90 -15.01
N LEU A 52 0.06 -10.80 -14.35
CA LEU A 52 -0.26 -11.27 -13.01
C LEU A 52 -0.24 -10.13 -11.98
N LEU A 53 0.78 -9.27 -12.01
CA LEU A 53 0.85 -8.11 -11.11
C LEU A 53 -0.24 -7.08 -11.41
N LYS A 54 -0.60 -6.91 -12.69
CA LYS A 54 -1.69 -6.02 -13.11
C LYS A 54 -3.03 -6.52 -12.60
N TYR A 55 -3.34 -7.81 -12.82
CA TYR A 55 -4.55 -8.45 -12.32
C TYR A 55 -4.66 -8.31 -10.80
N LEU A 56 -3.58 -8.63 -10.06
CA LEU A 56 -3.55 -8.48 -8.60
C LEU A 56 -3.77 -7.04 -8.15
N TRP A 57 -3.27 -6.07 -8.92
CA TRP A 57 -3.52 -4.67 -8.62
C TRP A 57 -4.97 -4.30 -8.89
N GLU A 58 -5.55 -4.66 -10.03
CA GLU A 58 -6.94 -4.33 -10.37
C GLU A 58 -7.94 -4.96 -9.38
N GLU A 59 -7.70 -6.20 -8.95
CA GLU A 59 -8.63 -6.92 -8.06
C GLU A 59 -8.53 -6.48 -6.59
N TYR A 60 -7.32 -6.16 -6.11
CA TYR A 60 -7.07 -5.96 -4.67
C TYR A 60 -6.62 -4.54 -4.30
N HIS A 61 -6.36 -3.67 -5.27
CA HIS A 61 -6.00 -2.29 -4.97
C HIS A 61 -7.23 -1.53 -4.49
N ASP A 62 -7.15 -0.94 -3.30
CA ASP A 62 -8.16 0.00 -2.85
C ASP A 62 -8.00 1.33 -3.62
N HIS A 63 -8.75 1.47 -4.70
CA HIS A 63 -8.79 2.70 -5.51
C HIS A 63 -9.18 3.95 -4.72
N SER A 64 -9.88 3.77 -3.61
CA SER A 64 -10.31 4.85 -2.72
C SER A 64 -9.35 5.10 -1.54
N ALA A 65 -8.20 4.42 -1.51
CA ALA A 65 -7.26 4.51 -0.39
C ALA A 65 -6.75 5.93 -0.16
N TYR A 66 -6.56 6.70 -1.25
CA TYR A 66 -6.14 8.10 -1.15
C TYR A 66 -7.24 8.95 -0.51
N GLU A 67 -8.48 8.84 -1.00
CA GLU A 67 -9.64 9.60 -0.53
C GLU A 67 -9.95 9.26 0.93
N LYS A 68 -9.90 7.97 1.30
CA LYS A 68 -10.04 7.51 2.69
C LYS A 68 -8.96 8.09 3.59
N ALA A 69 -7.70 8.02 3.17
CA ALA A 69 -6.59 8.58 3.94
C ALA A 69 -6.69 10.11 4.07
N LEU A 70 -7.17 10.80 3.03
CA LEU A 70 -7.38 12.24 3.06
C LEU A 70 -8.52 12.62 4.02
N ALA A 71 -9.64 11.89 3.98
CA ALA A 71 -10.75 12.08 4.93
C ALA A 71 -10.30 11.83 6.38
N GLU A 72 -9.66 10.69 6.64
CA GLU A 72 -9.12 10.35 7.97
C GLU A 72 -8.07 11.38 8.43
N PHE A 73 -7.22 11.87 7.52
CA PHE A 73 -6.26 12.93 7.83
C PHE A 73 -6.93 14.26 8.16
N ASN A 74 -7.99 14.64 7.44
CA ASN A 74 -8.72 15.88 7.70
C ASN A 74 -9.40 15.85 9.07
N ASP A 75 -10.00 14.72 9.43
CA ASP A 75 -10.67 14.52 10.71
C ASP A 75 -9.70 14.20 11.87
N LEU A 76 -8.43 13.92 11.56
CA LEU A 76 -7.43 13.57 12.56
C LEU A 76 -7.21 14.73 13.54
N GLU A 77 -7.51 14.49 14.81
CA GLU A 77 -7.17 15.34 15.94
C GLU A 77 -6.64 14.48 17.09
N MET A 78 -5.67 15.00 17.82
CA MET A 78 -5.09 14.33 18.97
C MET A 78 -6.09 14.33 20.12
N LYS A 79 -6.37 13.14 20.67
CA LYS A 79 -7.30 13.01 21.78
C LYS A 79 -6.66 13.42 23.10
N TYR A 80 -7.47 13.92 24.04
CA TYR A 80 -7.00 14.20 25.39
C TYR A 80 -6.48 12.92 26.06
N GLY A 81 -5.28 12.96 26.65
CA GLY A 81 -4.63 11.79 27.25
C GLY A 81 -3.93 10.84 26.26
N GLU A 82 -4.04 11.09 24.94
CA GLU A 82 -3.29 10.31 23.95
C GLU A 82 -1.79 10.60 24.06
N ARG A 83 -0.94 9.57 23.86
CA ARG A 83 0.51 9.77 23.80
C ARG A 83 0.88 10.42 22.47
N PHE A 84 1.56 11.57 22.52
CA PHE A 84 1.97 12.31 21.32
C PHE A 84 2.71 11.46 20.28
N GLN A 85 3.56 10.50 20.68
CA GLN A 85 4.27 9.64 19.73
C GLN A 85 3.33 8.72 18.92
N ILE A 86 2.26 8.22 19.56
CA ILE A 86 1.26 7.39 18.89
C ILE A 86 0.50 8.25 17.87
N PHE A 87 0.02 9.42 18.31
CA PHE A 87 -0.63 10.39 17.43
C PHE A 87 0.25 10.80 16.25
N LYS A 88 1.52 11.14 16.52
CA LYS A 88 2.48 11.55 15.49
C LYS A 88 2.71 10.45 14.45
N ASN A 89 2.82 9.19 14.87
CA ASN A 89 2.97 8.08 13.91
C ASN A 89 1.74 7.95 13.01
N THR A 90 0.53 8.07 13.57
CA THR A 90 -0.72 8.10 12.80
C THR A 90 -0.76 9.28 11.83
N PHE A 91 -0.42 10.48 12.30
CA PHE A 91 -0.32 11.68 11.47
C PHE A 91 0.64 11.48 10.30
N GLN A 92 1.85 10.96 10.55
CA GLN A 92 2.87 10.78 9.51
C GLN A 92 2.45 9.72 8.48
N ARG A 93 1.84 8.62 8.94
CA ARG A 93 1.28 7.58 8.06
C ARG A 93 0.24 8.19 7.13
N LEU A 94 -0.77 8.88 7.67
CA LEU A 94 -1.86 9.47 6.90
C LEU A 94 -1.38 10.57 5.96
N ALA A 95 -0.51 11.46 6.44
CA ALA A 95 0.11 12.50 5.63
C ALA A 95 0.89 11.91 4.44
N GLY A 96 1.55 10.77 4.62
CA GLY A 96 2.20 10.03 3.53
C GLY A 96 1.20 9.43 2.54
N GLN A 97 0.14 8.79 3.05
CA GLN A 97 -0.89 8.15 2.24
C GLN A 97 -1.71 9.15 1.41
N CYS A 98 -2.04 10.31 1.97
CA CYS A 98 -2.70 11.42 1.26
C CYS A 98 -1.71 12.36 0.55
N ARG A 99 -0.42 11.98 0.45
CA ARG A 99 0.63 12.71 -0.29
C ARG A 99 0.74 14.19 0.10
N ARG A 100 0.57 14.50 1.38
CA ARG A 100 0.63 15.87 1.89
C ARG A 100 2.04 16.45 1.70
N PRO A 101 2.20 17.67 1.16
CA PRO A 101 3.51 18.32 1.00
C PRO A 101 4.25 18.47 2.32
N ARG A 102 5.55 18.10 2.36
CA ARG A 102 6.31 17.96 3.61
C ARG A 102 6.51 19.27 4.37
N ASP A 103 6.58 20.37 3.65
CA ASP A 103 6.63 21.75 4.16
C ASP A 103 5.38 22.13 4.97
N GLN A 104 4.22 21.53 4.67
CA GLN A 104 2.96 21.79 5.37
C GLN A 104 2.78 20.95 6.64
N TRP A 105 3.61 19.93 6.85
CA TRP A 105 3.42 18.98 7.96
C TRP A 105 3.54 19.65 9.33
N LYS A 106 4.44 20.62 9.49
CA LYS A 106 4.62 21.32 10.77
C LYS A 106 3.38 22.14 11.14
N SER A 107 2.80 22.86 10.17
CA SER A 107 1.58 23.65 10.41
C SER A 107 0.38 22.74 10.66
N ASP A 108 0.24 21.65 9.91
CA ASP A 108 -0.88 20.73 10.05
C ASP A 108 -0.81 19.99 11.39
N LEU A 109 0.38 19.53 11.79
CA LEU A 109 0.59 18.88 13.09
C LEU A 109 0.20 19.83 14.23
N ARG A 110 0.65 21.09 14.18
CA ARG A 110 0.31 22.10 15.20
C ARG A 110 -1.20 22.33 15.32
N ARG A 111 -1.95 22.28 14.22
CA ARG A 111 -3.41 22.46 14.23
C ARG A 111 -4.16 21.28 14.83
N LYS A 112 -3.55 20.08 14.78
CA LYS A 112 -4.21 18.82 15.16
C LYS A 112 -3.80 18.29 16.53
N ILE A 113 -2.73 18.79 17.15
CA ILE A 113 -2.38 18.45 18.55
C ILE A 113 -3.25 19.22 19.57
N THR A 114 -3.32 18.74 20.82
CA THR A 114 -4.07 19.41 21.89
C THR A 114 -3.49 20.79 22.24
N LYS A 115 -4.28 21.66 22.88
CA LYS A 115 -3.85 23.05 23.18
C LYS A 115 -2.65 23.08 24.13
N GLU A 116 -2.58 22.17 25.08
CA GLU A 116 -1.52 22.06 26.07
C GLU A 116 -0.16 21.85 25.38
N LEU A 117 -0.12 20.97 24.39
CA LEU A 117 1.09 20.69 23.60
C LEU A 117 1.41 21.75 22.54
N ARG A 118 0.48 22.67 22.22
CA ARG A 118 0.78 23.82 21.36
C ARG A 118 1.49 24.94 22.11
N GLN A 119 1.29 25.00 23.42
CA GLN A 119 1.78 26.07 24.30
C GLN A 119 3.10 25.71 25.01
N ALA A 120 3.45 24.42 25.06
CA ALA A 120 4.74 23.92 25.51
C ALA A 120 5.85 24.16 24.47
#